data_AF-A0A7L4P707-F1
#
_entry.id   AF-A0A7L4P707-F1
#
_cell.length_a   1.000
_cell.length_b   1.000
_cell.length_c   1.000
_cell.angle_alpha   90.00
_cell.angle_beta   90.00
_cell.angle_gamma   90.00
#
_symmetry.space_group_name_H-M   'P 1'
#
loop_
_entity.id
_entity.type
_entity.pdbx_description
1 polymer ?
#
loop_
_entity_poly.entity_id
_entity_poly.type
_entity_poly.pdbx_seq_one_letter_code
_entity_poly.pdbx_strand_id
1 'polypeptide(L)'
;MEIIAVARGPWRGSYYIAVGPPRCGVLPIRLEELPTNADPPFKATYIKTKEGAALFNIVKVDIEEYLITYMDHLIEGEINNGVLEGVVCNKKVKIRILDRSFNGPVLAVVPVVGTRKKVPKTAILLLAYKIQLV
;
A
#
# COMPACT_ATOMS: atom_id res chain seq x y z
N MET A 1 10.89 11.92 -10.73
CA MET A 1 10.33 10.55 -10.69
C MET A 1 8.89 10.63 -10.21
N GLU A 2 7.98 9.80 -10.72
CA GLU A 2 6.64 9.73 -10.13
C GLU A 2 6.68 8.92 -8.83
N ILE A 3 5.95 9.37 -7.82
CA ILE A 3 5.75 8.65 -6.56
C ILE A 3 4.28 8.55 -6.23
N ILE A 4 3.90 7.52 -5.46
CA ILE A 4 2.58 7.39 -4.86
C ILE A 4 2.76 7.35 -3.35
N ALA A 5 2.25 8.36 -2.65
CA ALA A 5 2.17 8.35 -1.19
C ALA A 5 0.90 7.59 -0.79
N VAL A 6 1.05 6.49 -0.05
CA VAL A 6 -0.07 5.61 0.34
C VAL A 6 -0.61 5.91 1.72
N ALA A 7 0.23 6.43 2.62
CA ALA A 7 -0.15 6.75 4.00
C ALA A 7 0.79 7.81 4.59
N ARG A 8 0.34 8.49 5.66
CA ARG A 8 1.21 9.35 6.46
C ARG A 8 2.15 8.48 7.29
N GLY A 9 3.38 8.95 7.43
CA GLY A 9 4.36 8.38 8.33
C GLY A 9 4.17 8.83 9.79
N PRO A 10 5.04 8.36 10.69
CA PRO A 10 4.91 8.63 12.13
C PRO A 10 5.22 10.07 12.53
N TRP A 11 5.95 10.83 11.70
CA TRP A 11 6.33 12.22 11.98
C TRP A 11 5.69 13.19 10.98
N ARG A 12 5.57 14.47 11.38
CA ARG A 12 5.03 15.52 10.52
C ARG A 12 5.86 15.65 9.24
N GLY A 13 5.21 15.70 8.08
CA GLY A 13 5.87 15.76 6.78
C GLY A 13 6.42 14.43 6.27
N SER A 14 6.36 13.35 7.06
CA SER A 14 6.78 12.02 6.63
C SER A 14 5.63 11.24 5.98
N TYR A 15 5.94 10.49 4.92
CA TYR A 15 4.98 9.72 4.13
C TYR A 15 5.55 8.35 3.77
N TYR A 16 4.70 7.34 3.76
CA TYR A 16 5.02 6.05 3.16
C TYR A 16 4.75 6.13 1.66
N ILE A 17 5.81 6.01 0.87
CA ILE A 17 5.73 6.07 -0.60
C ILE A 17 5.98 4.69 -1.20
N ALA A 18 5.19 4.32 -2.20
CA ALA A 18 5.43 3.11 -2.99
C ALA A 18 6.73 3.28 -3.79
N VAL A 19 7.64 2.30 -3.68
CA VAL A 19 8.92 2.30 -4.42
C VAL A 19 8.88 1.44 -5.68
N GLY A 20 7.74 0.81 -5.95
CA GLY A 20 7.50 -0.03 -7.12
C GLY A 20 6.09 -0.62 -7.08
N PRO A 21 5.70 -1.38 -8.10
CA PRO A 21 4.38 -2.01 -8.15
C PRO A 21 4.24 -3.12 -7.10
N PRO A 22 3.00 -3.47 -6.72
CA PRO A 22 2.71 -4.69 -5.97
C PRO A 22 3.35 -5.93 -6.59
N ARG A 23 3.86 -6.84 -5.76
CA ARG A 23 4.35 -8.14 -6.20
C ARG A 23 4.06 -9.20 -5.16
N CYS A 24 3.30 -10.21 -5.55
CA CYS A 24 2.93 -11.36 -4.72
C CYS A 24 2.43 -10.98 -3.32
N GLY A 25 1.49 -10.06 -3.24
CA GLY A 25 0.81 -9.64 -2.01
C GLY A 25 1.56 -8.60 -1.20
N VAL A 26 2.69 -8.09 -1.71
CA VAL A 26 3.50 -7.08 -1.05
C VAL A 26 3.63 -5.84 -1.91
N LEU A 27 3.39 -4.67 -1.32
CA LEU A 27 3.67 -3.36 -1.90
C LEU A 27 4.94 -2.84 -1.23
N PRO A 28 6.08 -2.78 -1.93
CA PRO A 28 7.29 -2.24 -1.33
C PRO A 28 7.10 -0.73 -1.12
N ILE A 29 7.32 -0.30 0.12
CA ILE A 29 7.24 1.11 0.52
C ILE A 29 8.54 1.57 1.16
N ARG A 30 8.77 2.88 1.15
CA ARG A 30 9.78 3.54 1.99
C ARG A 30 9.18 4.74 2.69
N LEU A 31 9.76 5.10 3.82
CA LEU A 31 9.44 6.35 4.50
C LEU A 31 10.27 7.48 3.88
N GLU A 32 9.62 8.56 3.50
CA GLU A 32 10.27 9.73 2.90
C GLU A 32 9.63 11.02 3.45
N GLU A 33 10.43 12.06 3.66
CA GLU A 33 9.92 13.38 3.99
C GLU A 33 9.56 14.13 2.70
N LEU A 34 8.32 14.59 2.60
CA LEU A 34 7.81 15.30 1.43
C LEU A 34 7.44 16.73 1.81
N PRO A 35 7.81 17.74 1.00
CA PRO A 35 7.47 19.15 1.25
C PRO A 35 6.01 19.44 0.89
N THR A 36 5.07 18.76 1.56
CA THR A 36 3.62 18.92 1.36
C THR A 36 2.83 18.56 2.61
N ASN A 37 1.63 19.11 2.73
CA ASN A 37 0.64 18.75 3.74
C ASN A 37 -0.54 17.94 3.15
N ALA A 38 -0.49 17.60 1.86
CA ALA A 38 -1.56 16.88 1.19
C ALA A 38 -1.84 15.53 1.87
N ASP A 39 -3.12 15.20 2.05
CA ASP A 39 -3.49 13.90 2.61
C ASP A 39 -3.29 12.79 1.57
N PRO A 40 -2.68 11.65 1.93
CA PRO A 40 -2.65 10.47 1.08
C PRO A 40 -4.04 9.82 0.99
N PRO A 41 -4.30 8.95 0.00
CA PRO A 41 -3.41 8.59 -1.10
C PRO A 41 -3.31 9.70 -2.18
N PHE A 42 -2.09 9.92 -2.70
CA PHE A 42 -1.86 10.84 -3.82
C PHE A 42 -0.65 10.41 -4.66
N LYS A 43 -0.64 10.82 -5.93
CA LYS A 43 0.52 10.77 -6.81
C LYS A 43 1.14 12.14 -6.97
N ALA A 44 2.46 12.18 -7.15
CA ALA A 44 3.17 13.41 -7.43
C ALA A 44 4.46 13.16 -8.21
N THR A 45 4.93 14.19 -8.92
CA THR A 45 6.29 14.20 -9.46
C THR A 45 7.25 14.68 -8.37
N TYR A 46 8.15 13.79 -7.95
CA TYR A 46 9.16 14.05 -6.94
C TYR A 46 10.53 14.27 -7.58
N ILE A 47 11.20 15.35 -7.18
CA ILE A 47 12.59 15.65 -7.54
C ILE A 47 13.37 15.81 -6.25
N LYS A 48 14.42 15.02 -6.08
CA LYS A 48 15.35 15.10 -4.95
C LYS A 48 16.75 15.36 -5.49
N THR A 49 17.34 16.47 -5.08
CA THR A 49 18.73 16.83 -5.39
C THR A 49 19.54 16.87 -4.09
N LYS A 50 20.83 17.18 -4.18
CA LYS A 50 21.67 17.41 -2.99
C LYS A 50 21.26 18.68 -2.23
N GLU A 51 20.62 19.63 -2.93
CA GLU A 51 20.27 20.96 -2.43
C GLU A 51 18.87 21.00 -1.80
N GLY A 52 18.04 20.00 -2.08
CA GLY A 52 16.70 19.93 -1.51
C GLY A 52 15.79 18.94 -2.24
N ALA A 53 14.51 19.00 -1.90
CA ALA A 53 13.50 18.18 -2.53
C ALA A 53 12.27 19.03 -2.90
N ALA A 54 11.64 18.71 -4.03
CA ALA A 54 10.47 19.40 -4.53
C ALA A 54 9.41 18.40 -4.99
N LEU A 55 8.14 18.78 -4.79
CA LEU A 55 6.96 18.02 -5.20
C LEU A 55 6.14 18.87 -6.19
N PHE A 56 5.79 18.27 -7.32
CA PHE A 56 4.97 18.90 -8.35
C PHE A 56 3.78 18.01 -8.71
N ASN A 57 2.71 18.59 -9.26
CA ASN A 57 1.54 17.87 -9.79
C ASN A 57 0.96 16.88 -8.77
N ILE A 58 0.67 17.35 -7.56
CA ILE A 58 0.03 16.51 -6.54
C ILE A 58 -1.42 16.28 -6.95
N VAL A 59 -1.76 15.03 -7.22
CA VAL A 59 -3.10 14.62 -7.63
C VAL A 59 -3.57 13.50 -6.71
N LYS A 60 -4.80 13.61 -6.20
CA LYS A 60 -5.42 12.54 -5.42
C LYS A 60 -5.52 11.27 -6.27
N VAL A 61 -5.26 10.13 -5.64
CA VAL A 61 -5.33 8.82 -6.30
C VAL A 61 -6.43 8.03 -5.63
N ASP A 62 -7.26 7.38 -6.42
CA ASP A 62 -8.09 6.31 -5.91
C ASP A 62 -7.20 5.07 -5.71
N ILE A 63 -7.02 4.66 -4.45
CA ILE A 63 -6.17 3.52 -4.14
C ILE A 63 -6.78 2.22 -4.65
N GLU A 64 -8.10 2.14 -4.78
CA GLU A 64 -8.79 0.97 -5.29
C GLU A 64 -8.46 0.76 -6.77
N GLU A 65 -8.56 1.81 -7.57
CA GLU A 65 -8.19 1.79 -8.99
C GLU A 65 -6.70 1.44 -9.18
N TYR A 66 -5.82 1.99 -8.34
CA TYR A 66 -4.42 1.64 -8.33
C TYR A 66 -4.19 0.15 -8.06
N LEU A 67 -4.90 -0.44 -7.09
CA LEU A 67 -4.80 -1.86 -6.77
C LEU A 67 -5.31 -2.73 -7.92
N ILE A 68 -6.46 -2.39 -8.52
CA ILE A 68 -7.06 -3.13 -9.65
C ILE A 68 -6.09 -3.23 -10.83
N THR A 69 -5.29 -2.19 -11.08
CA THR A 69 -4.24 -2.19 -12.12
C THR A 69 -3.22 -3.32 -11.93
N TYR A 70 -3.05 -3.82 -10.70
CA TYR A 70 -2.11 -4.90 -10.35
C TYR A 70 -2.80 -6.12 -9.73
N MET A 71 -4.05 -6.39 -10.11
CA MET A 71 -4.90 -7.43 -9.50
C MET A 71 -4.21 -8.81 -9.40
N ASP A 72 -3.47 -9.23 -10.43
CA ASP A 72 -2.73 -10.51 -10.45
C ASP A 72 -1.63 -10.65 -9.39
N HIS A 73 -1.28 -9.54 -8.73
CA HIS A 73 -0.28 -9.49 -7.67
C HIS A 73 -0.90 -9.28 -6.29
N LEU A 74 -2.23 -9.18 -6.18
CA LEU A 74 -2.93 -9.02 -4.92
C LEU A 74 -3.21 -10.37 -4.26
N ILE A 75 -3.42 -10.31 -2.94
CA ILE A 75 -3.94 -11.42 -2.15
C ILE A 75 -5.44 -11.44 -2.34
N GLU A 76 -5.92 -12.47 -3.03
CA GLU A 76 -7.32 -12.81 -3.06
C GLU A 76 -7.64 -13.63 -1.81
N GLY A 77 -8.57 -13.15 -1.00
CA GLY A 77 -8.89 -13.83 0.25
C GLY A 77 -10.03 -13.19 1.02
N GLU A 78 -10.16 -13.62 2.27
CA GLU A 78 -11.21 -13.17 3.17
C GLU A 78 -10.61 -12.78 4.51
N ILE A 79 -11.06 -11.64 5.04
CA ILE A 79 -10.68 -11.18 6.38
C ILE A 79 -11.77 -11.60 7.34
N ASN A 80 -11.40 -12.41 8.33
CA ASN A 80 -12.28 -12.84 9.40
C ASN A 80 -11.59 -12.64 10.75
N ASN A 81 -12.23 -11.89 11.65
CA ASN A 81 -11.72 -11.62 13.00
C ASN A 81 -10.27 -11.08 13.04
N GLY A 82 -9.93 -10.21 12.08
CA GLY A 82 -8.58 -9.62 11.97
C GLY A 82 -7.52 -10.59 11.46
N VAL A 83 -7.92 -11.65 10.76
CA VAL A 83 -7.01 -12.57 10.07
C VAL A 83 -7.42 -12.60 8.60
N LEU A 84 -6.49 -12.25 7.71
CA LEU A 84 -6.60 -12.46 6.27
C LEU A 84 -6.12 -13.86 5.93
N GLU A 85 -7.02 -14.69 5.43
CA GLU A 85 -6.69 -15.99 4.81
C GLU A 85 -6.94 -15.89 3.31
N GLY A 86 -5.96 -16.30 2.51
CA GLY A 86 -6.07 -16.13 1.06
C GLY A 86 -4.97 -16.81 0.28
N VAL A 87 -4.91 -16.49 -1.01
CA VAL A 87 -3.93 -17.03 -1.96
C VAL A 87 -3.32 -15.88 -2.75
N VAL A 88 -2.00 -15.96 -2.99
CA VAL A 88 -1.31 -15.08 -3.92
C VAL A 88 -0.12 -15.80 -4.54
N CYS A 89 0.12 -15.61 -5.84
CA CYS A 89 1.22 -16.27 -6.56
C CYS A 89 1.32 -17.79 -6.26
N ASN A 90 0.16 -18.48 -6.30
CA ASN A 90 0.01 -19.92 -6.02
C ASN A 90 0.44 -20.35 -4.61
N LYS A 91 0.42 -19.44 -3.63
CA LYS A 91 0.76 -19.74 -2.23
C LYS A 91 -0.37 -19.33 -1.31
N LYS A 92 -0.73 -20.22 -0.39
CA LYS A 92 -1.62 -19.89 0.73
C LYS A 92 -0.91 -18.93 1.66
N VAL A 93 -1.62 -17.88 2.06
CA VAL A 93 -1.15 -16.88 3.02
C VAL A 93 -2.15 -16.78 4.16
N LYS A 94 -1.61 -16.55 5.36
CA LYS A 94 -2.38 -16.29 6.57
C LYS A 94 -1.69 -15.16 7.31
N ILE A 95 -2.37 -14.03 7.41
CA ILE A 95 -1.81 -12.78 7.92
C ILE A 95 -2.72 -12.26 9.02
N ARG A 96 -2.14 -12.00 10.19
CA ARG A 96 -2.85 -11.27 11.24
C ARG A 96 -2.83 -9.78 10.91
N ILE A 97 -4.01 -9.18 10.76
CA ILE A 97 -4.18 -7.77 10.49
C ILE A 97 -4.49 -7.07 11.82
N LEU A 98 -3.69 -6.05 12.16
CA LEU A 98 -3.93 -5.28 13.38
C LEU A 98 -5.05 -4.26 13.21
N ASP A 99 -5.17 -3.70 12.00
CA ASP A 99 -6.32 -2.88 11.61
C ASP A 99 -7.56 -3.76 11.37
N ARG A 100 -8.62 -3.52 12.15
CA ARG A 100 -9.87 -4.27 12.10
C ARG A 100 -10.98 -3.58 11.31
N SER A 101 -10.65 -2.55 10.53
CA SER A 101 -11.61 -1.82 9.69
C SER A 101 -12.18 -2.63 8.52
N PHE A 102 -11.59 -3.80 8.23
CA PHE A 102 -12.01 -4.70 7.16
C PHE A 102 -12.53 -6.04 7.71
N ASN A 103 -13.61 -6.53 7.10
CA ASN A 103 -14.16 -7.86 7.31
C ASN A 103 -14.84 -8.30 6.00
N GLY A 104 -14.72 -9.58 5.63
CA GLY A 104 -15.25 -10.14 4.39
C GLY A 104 -14.22 -10.27 3.25
N PRO A 105 -14.69 -10.55 2.01
CA PRO A 105 -13.84 -10.84 0.86
C PRO A 105 -13.10 -9.59 0.35
N VAL A 106 -11.82 -9.75 0.02
CA VAL A 106 -10.93 -8.66 -0.36
C VAL A 106 -9.92 -9.07 -1.44
N LEU A 107 -9.52 -8.08 -2.23
CA LEU A 107 -8.24 -8.08 -2.94
C LEU A 107 -7.29 -7.15 -2.21
N ALA A 108 -6.22 -7.70 -1.63
CA ALA A 108 -5.39 -6.96 -0.70
C ALA A 108 -3.90 -7.00 -1.03
N VAL A 109 -3.18 -5.97 -0.59
CA VAL A 109 -1.73 -5.93 -0.61
C VAL A 109 -1.22 -5.42 0.73
N VAL A 110 -0.12 -6.00 1.21
CA VAL A 110 0.53 -5.57 2.44
C VAL A 110 1.65 -4.60 2.11
N PRO A 111 1.58 -3.33 2.54
CA PRO A 111 2.72 -2.43 2.46
C PRO A 111 3.85 -2.93 3.35
N VAL A 112 5.05 -3.09 2.80
CA VAL A 112 6.22 -3.52 3.56
C VAL A 112 7.41 -2.60 3.28
N VAL A 113 8.05 -2.15 4.37
CA VAL A 113 9.22 -1.28 4.27
C VAL A 113 10.41 -2.04 3.66
N GLY A 114 11.06 -1.42 2.68
CA GLY A 114 12.24 -1.96 2.00
C GLY A 114 11.91 -2.97 0.90
N THR A 115 12.84 -3.88 0.61
CA THR A 115 12.76 -4.82 -0.52
C THR A 115 12.22 -6.19 -0.13
N ARG A 116 11.47 -6.29 0.98
CA ARG A 116 10.98 -7.58 1.47
C ARG A 116 10.06 -8.20 0.42
N LYS A 117 10.45 -9.37 -0.08
CA LYS A 117 9.71 -10.10 -1.14
C LYS A 117 8.67 -11.09 -0.59
N LYS A 118 8.54 -11.19 0.74
CA LYS A 118 7.69 -12.17 1.40
C LYS A 118 6.58 -11.48 2.17
N VAL A 119 5.38 -12.00 1.98
CA VAL A 119 4.19 -11.63 2.76
C VAL A 119 4.48 -11.89 4.25
N PRO A 120 4.35 -10.88 5.12
CA PRO A 120 4.57 -11.05 6.54
C PRO A 120 3.42 -11.84 7.19
N LYS A 121 3.69 -12.47 8.35
CA LYS A 121 2.64 -13.15 9.14
C LYS A 121 1.73 -12.17 9.89
N THR A 122 2.18 -10.94 10.08
CA THR A 122 1.44 -9.87 10.75
C THR A 122 1.60 -8.58 9.95
N ALA A 123 0.50 -7.87 9.72
CA ALA A 123 0.46 -6.59 9.03
C ALA A 123 -0.18 -5.52 9.92
N ILE A 124 0.48 -4.37 10.05
CA ILE A 124 -0.06 -3.21 10.75
C ILE A 124 -1.10 -2.51 9.86
N LEU A 125 -0.73 -2.30 8.60
CA LEU A 125 -1.56 -1.67 7.58
C LEU A 125 -1.86 -2.69 6.49
N LEU A 126 -3.08 -2.64 5.96
CA LEU A 126 -3.52 -3.41 4.80
C LEU A 126 -4.17 -2.44 3.82
N LEU A 127 -3.74 -2.47 2.56
CA LEU A 127 -4.47 -1.80 1.48
C LEU A 127 -5.34 -2.86 0.82
N ALA A 128 -6.65 -2.69 0.89
CA ALA A 128 -7.60 -3.68 0.42
C ALA A 128 -8.71 -3.02 -0.40
N TYR A 129 -9.02 -3.61 -1.54
CA TYR A 129 -10.25 -3.39 -2.27
C TYR A 129 -11.30 -4.36 -1.73
N LYS A 130 -12.43 -3.86 -1.27
CA LYS A 130 -13.56 -4.70 -0.84
C LYS A 130 -14.29 -5.19 -2.09
N ILE A 131 -14.40 -6.50 -2.24
CA ILE A 131 -15.21 -7.08 -3.30
C ILE A 131 -16.67 -6.92 -2.87
N GLN A 132 -17.33 -5.87 -3.34
CA GLN A 132 -18.77 -5.73 -3.22
C GLN A 132 -19.39 -6.31 -4.50
N LEU A 133 -20.14 -7.39 -4.37
CA LEU A 133 -21.03 -7.85 -5.43
C LEU A 133 -22.19 -6.85 -5.48
N VAL A 134 -22.22 -6.00 -6.51
CA VAL A 134 -23.38 -5.16 -6.86
C VAL A 134 -24.32 -5.97 -7.72
#